data_AF-A0AA40R8T6-F1
#
_entry.id   AF-A0AA40R8T6-F1
#
_cell.length_a   1.000
_cell.length_b   1.000
_cell.length_c   1.000
_cell.angle_alpha   90.00
_cell.angle_beta   90.00
_cell.angle_gamma   90.00
#
_symmetry.space_group_name_H-M   'P 1'
#
loop_
_entity.id
_entity.type
_entity.pdbx_description
1 polymer ?
#
loop_
_entity_poly.entity_id
_entity_poly.type
_entity_poly.pdbx_seq_one_letter_code
_entity_poly.pdbx_strand_id
1 'polypeptide(L)'
;MRPDIAKNERDKLTDTIRFHRKVTSGQTIANVLLTLLVGWTVLHDTTRIVPPEVKRPYQIGAGQTDKDYLSDMSGYVLSLILTSTPETVDYNNSILLKLAEPEQYPVLKTQLDAAAIRIKREKITTIWSPQSAQISVDAKRVIWKGTLKTYIADQLVSTLPHTYVVELPISFSGRTYVRKAEEVLDSTRAAAGRSQ
;
A
#
# COMPACT_ATOMS: atom_id res chain seq x y z
N MET A 1 48.88 -55.28 -15.52
CA MET A 1 47.49 -54.90 -15.15
C MET A 1 46.54 -55.83 -15.88
N ARG A 2 45.62 -56.49 -15.16
CA ARG A 2 44.70 -57.47 -15.77
C ARG A 2 43.53 -56.70 -16.45
N PRO A 3 43.25 -56.96 -17.75
CA PRO A 3 42.32 -56.15 -18.55
C PRO A 3 40.84 -56.30 -18.15
N ASP A 4 40.49 -57.38 -17.46
CA ASP A 4 39.19 -57.68 -16.88
C ASP A 4 38.84 -56.77 -15.69
N ILE A 5 39.82 -56.50 -14.81
CA ILE A 5 39.65 -55.60 -13.65
C ILE A 5 39.39 -54.16 -14.12
N ALA A 6 40.13 -53.72 -15.14
CA ALA A 6 39.97 -52.38 -15.72
C ALA A 6 38.61 -52.18 -16.41
N LYS A 7 38.01 -53.24 -16.96
CA LYS A 7 36.67 -53.18 -17.57
C LYS A 7 35.58 -53.08 -16.49
N ASN A 8 35.71 -53.88 -15.43
CA ASN A 8 34.76 -53.88 -14.31
C ASN A 8 34.76 -52.55 -13.53
N GLU A 9 35.91 -51.91 -13.36
CA GLU A 9 36.01 -50.58 -12.75
C GLU A 9 35.38 -49.49 -13.62
N ARG A 10 35.56 -49.56 -14.96
CA ARG A 10 34.93 -48.62 -15.90
C ARG A 10 33.41 -48.74 -15.90
N ASP A 11 32.87 -49.96 -15.85
CA ASP A 11 31.43 -50.20 -15.81
C ASP A 11 30.83 -49.65 -14.51
N LYS A 12 31.50 -49.89 -13.36
CA LYS A 12 31.10 -49.36 -12.05
C LYS A 12 31.11 -47.82 -11.98
N LEU A 13 32.11 -47.17 -12.59
CA LEU A 13 32.19 -45.71 -12.66
C LEU A 13 31.09 -45.13 -13.56
N THR A 14 30.81 -45.79 -14.68
CA THR A 14 29.75 -45.39 -15.61
C THR A 14 28.36 -45.50 -14.98
N ASP A 15 28.13 -46.54 -14.17
CA ASP A 15 26.89 -46.71 -13.40
C ASP A 15 26.72 -45.64 -12.34
N THR A 16 27.80 -45.30 -11.62
CA THR A 16 27.81 -44.24 -10.61
C THR A 16 27.48 -42.88 -11.24
N ILE A 17 28.09 -42.56 -12.40
CA ILE A 17 27.81 -41.33 -13.16
C ILE A 17 26.36 -41.30 -13.66
N ARG A 18 25.82 -42.43 -14.15
CA ARG A 18 24.41 -42.52 -14.57
C ARG A 18 23.46 -42.34 -13.40
N PHE A 19 23.79 -42.87 -12.23
CA PHE A 19 23.01 -42.68 -11.00
C PHE A 19 23.00 -41.20 -10.58
N HIS A 20 24.17 -40.56 -10.51
CA HIS A 20 24.24 -39.13 -10.18
C HIS A 20 23.50 -38.25 -11.19
N ARG A 21 23.60 -38.52 -12.51
CA ARG A 21 22.85 -37.76 -13.53
C ARG A 21 21.33 -37.90 -13.34
N LYS A 22 20.84 -39.10 -13.00
CA LYS A 22 19.41 -39.31 -12.69
C LYS A 22 18.98 -38.52 -11.45
N VAL A 23 19.77 -38.56 -10.38
CA VAL A 23 19.48 -37.80 -9.15
C VAL A 23 19.47 -36.29 -9.42
N THR A 24 20.47 -35.76 -10.14
CA THR A 24 20.51 -34.34 -10.50
C THR A 24 19.33 -33.94 -11.39
N SER A 25 18.96 -34.76 -12.38
CA SER A 25 17.78 -34.48 -13.21
C SER A 25 16.48 -34.48 -12.39
N GLY A 26 16.35 -35.39 -11.44
CA GLY A 26 15.20 -35.43 -10.53
C GLY A 26 15.13 -34.17 -9.66
N GLN A 27 16.26 -33.73 -9.11
CA GLN A 27 16.33 -32.51 -8.30
C GLN A 27 15.97 -31.25 -9.11
N THR A 28 16.45 -31.15 -10.35
CA THR A 28 16.11 -30.01 -11.22
C THR A 28 14.62 -29.97 -11.54
N ILE A 29 14.01 -31.13 -11.85
CA ILE A 29 12.57 -31.22 -12.12
C ILE A 29 11.77 -30.83 -10.88
N ALA A 30 12.15 -31.31 -9.70
CA ALA A 30 11.49 -30.96 -8.44
C ALA A 30 11.56 -29.44 -8.16
N ASN A 31 12.70 -28.81 -8.38
CA ASN A 31 12.85 -27.36 -8.22
C ASN A 31 11.99 -26.56 -9.22
N VAL A 32 11.87 -27.01 -10.47
CA VAL A 32 11.00 -26.36 -11.47
C VAL A 32 9.53 -26.49 -11.08
N LEU A 33 9.11 -27.68 -10.62
CA LEU A 33 7.77 -27.92 -10.09
C LEU A 33 7.47 -27.03 -8.88
N LEU A 34 8.43 -26.91 -7.95
CA LEU A 34 8.30 -26.04 -6.78
C LEU A 34 8.16 -24.57 -7.19
N THR A 35 8.93 -24.13 -8.19
CA THR A 35 8.87 -22.76 -8.73
C THR A 35 7.52 -22.49 -9.39
N LEU A 36 6.97 -23.45 -10.15
CA LEU A 36 5.64 -23.36 -10.74
C LEU A 36 4.54 -23.31 -9.67
N LEU A 37 4.64 -24.14 -8.63
CA LEU A 37 3.68 -24.18 -7.54
C LEU A 37 3.70 -22.88 -6.73
N VAL A 38 4.89 -22.36 -6.40
CA VAL A 38 5.03 -21.06 -5.73
C VAL A 38 4.49 -19.94 -6.62
N GLY A 39 4.78 -19.97 -7.93
CA GLY A 39 4.20 -19.04 -8.89
C GLY A 39 2.67 -19.08 -8.87
N TRP A 40 2.08 -20.28 -8.91
CA TRP A 40 0.64 -20.47 -8.81
C TRP A 40 0.08 -19.91 -7.49
N THR A 41 0.69 -20.23 -6.36
CA THR A 41 0.27 -19.74 -5.04
C THR A 41 0.34 -18.21 -4.99
N VAL A 42 1.42 -17.59 -5.47
CA VAL A 42 1.55 -16.12 -5.53
C VAL A 42 0.49 -15.49 -6.45
N LEU A 43 0.10 -16.16 -7.54
CA LEU A 43 -0.96 -15.67 -8.43
C LEU A 43 -2.37 -15.81 -7.82
N HIS A 44 -2.59 -16.77 -6.92
CA HIS A 44 -3.91 -17.10 -6.38
C HIS A 44 -4.12 -16.70 -4.89
N ASP A 45 -3.06 -16.33 -4.17
CA ASP A 45 -3.14 -15.89 -2.78
C ASP A 45 -3.81 -14.52 -2.68
N THR A 46 -5.09 -14.56 -2.32
CA THR A 46 -5.90 -13.37 -2.03
C THR A 46 -5.51 -12.87 -0.63
N THR A 47 -4.75 -11.78 -0.55
CA THR A 47 -4.34 -11.20 0.75
C THR A 47 -5.49 -10.41 1.35
N ARG A 48 -5.94 -10.78 2.55
CA ARG A 48 -7.02 -10.09 3.28
C ARG A 48 -6.46 -8.91 4.07
N ILE A 49 -6.53 -7.72 3.49
CA ILE A 49 -6.25 -6.47 4.21
C ILE A 49 -7.58 -5.86 4.64
N VAL A 50 -7.69 -5.56 5.93
CA VAL A 50 -8.89 -4.97 6.52
C VAL A 50 -8.59 -3.55 7.02
N PRO A 51 -9.31 -2.52 6.55
CA PRO A 51 -9.36 -1.26 7.27
C PRO A 51 -10.05 -1.47 8.64
N PRO A 52 -9.79 -0.62 9.64
CA PRO A 52 -10.31 -0.80 10.99
C PRO A 52 -11.84 -0.63 11.11
N GLU A 53 -12.50 0.00 10.15
CA GLU A 53 -13.96 -0.11 10.01
C GLU A 53 -14.30 -1.20 8.97
N VAL A 54 -14.74 -2.36 9.45
CA VAL A 54 -15.20 -3.46 8.59
C VAL A 54 -16.70 -3.27 8.35
N LYS A 55 -17.07 -2.73 7.18
CA LYS A 55 -18.46 -2.77 6.73
C LYS A 55 -18.83 -4.11 6.10
N ARG A 56 -17.90 -4.76 5.37
CA ARG A 56 -18.02 -6.12 4.78
C ARG A 56 -16.63 -6.77 4.58
N PRO A 57 -16.52 -8.12 4.49
CA PRO A 57 -15.26 -8.77 4.11
C PRO A 57 -14.93 -8.53 2.63
N TYR A 58 -13.78 -7.89 2.34
CA TYR A 58 -13.31 -7.60 0.98
C TYR A 58 -12.40 -8.72 0.44
N GLN A 59 -12.52 -9.04 -0.85
CA GLN A 59 -11.59 -9.92 -1.57
C GLN A 59 -10.66 -9.06 -2.45
N ILE A 60 -9.35 -9.19 -2.27
CA ILE A 60 -8.33 -8.50 -3.09
C ILE A 60 -7.51 -9.58 -3.81
N GLY A 61 -7.81 -9.80 -5.09
CA GLY A 61 -7.05 -10.72 -5.95
C GLY A 61 -5.80 -10.04 -6.54
N ALA A 62 -4.93 -10.80 -7.18
CA ALA A 62 -3.65 -10.36 -7.79
C ALA A 62 -3.81 -9.41 -9.00
N GLY A 63 -4.50 -8.28 -8.81
CA GLY A 63 -4.74 -7.25 -9.83
C GLY A 63 -6.14 -6.63 -9.79
N GLN A 64 -7.07 -7.20 -9.03
CA GLN A 64 -8.45 -6.70 -8.91
C GLN A 64 -8.74 -6.26 -7.47
N THR A 65 -9.25 -5.05 -7.33
CA THR A 65 -9.57 -4.45 -6.05
C THR A 65 -11.04 -4.11 -6.02
N ASP A 66 -11.72 -4.56 -4.98
CA ASP A 66 -13.10 -4.21 -4.75
C ASP A 66 -13.23 -2.67 -4.64
N LYS A 67 -14.26 -2.12 -5.30
CA LYS A 67 -14.51 -0.66 -5.30
C LYS A 67 -14.75 -0.17 -3.87
N ASP A 68 -15.45 -1.00 -3.08
CA ASP A 68 -15.78 -0.72 -1.70
C ASP A 68 -14.50 -0.67 -0.83
N TYR A 69 -13.51 -1.52 -1.10
CA TYR A 69 -12.21 -1.48 -0.39
C TYR A 69 -11.44 -0.19 -0.66
N LEU A 70 -11.36 0.24 -1.93
CA LEU A 70 -10.68 1.50 -2.29
C LEU A 70 -11.35 2.69 -1.60
N SER A 71 -12.68 2.71 -1.56
CA SER A 71 -13.44 3.74 -0.87
C SER A 71 -13.14 3.74 0.64
N ASP A 72 -13.31 2.60 1.31
CA ASP A 72 -13.13 2.53 2.77
C ASP A 72 -11.68 2.82 3.19
N MET A 73 -10.69 2.29 2.45
CA MET A 73 -9.28 2.54 2.77
C MET A 73 -8.88 3.99 2.49
N SER A 74 -9.33 4.59 1.38
CA SER A 74 -9.07 6.01 1.10
C SER A 74 -9.71 6.93 2.13
N GLY A 75 -10.95 6.65 2.53
CA GLY A 75 -11.65 7.40 3.56
C GLY A 75 -10.96 7.31 4.92
N TYR A 76 -10.47 6.12 5.27
CA TYR A 76 -9.72 5.90 6.51
C TYR A 76 -8.38 6.64 6.55
N VAL A 77 -7.61 6.58 5.46
CA VAL A 77 -6.35 7.31 5.35
C VAL A 77 -6.59 8.81 5.42
N LEU A 78 -7.62 9.29 4.71
CA LEU A 78 -7.96 10.71 4.67
C LEU A 78 -8.38 11.23 6.04
N SER A 79 -9.13 10.44 6.82
CA SER A 79 -9.50 10.81 8.18
C SER A 79 -8.29 10.84 9.13
N LEU A 80 -7.35 9.90 9.01
CA LEU A 80 -6.11 9.92 9.81
C LEU A 80 -5.27 11.17 9.56
N ILE A 81 -5.20 11.63 8.30
CA ILE A 81 -4.40 12.80 7.90
C ILE A 81 -5.12 14.10 8.26
N LEU A 82 -6.42 14.21 7.94
CA LEU A 82 -7.15 15.48 8.00
C LEU A 82 -7.90 15.69 9.32
N THR A 83 -8.18 14.64 10.10
CA THR A 83 -8.80 14.77 11.42
C THR A 83 -7.72 14.54 12.49
N SER A 84 -7.07 15.64 12.90
CA SER A 84 -5.94 15.59 13.83
C SER A 84 -6.07 16.67 14.90
N THR A 85 -5.70 16.30 16.13
CA THR A 85 -5.59 17.21 17.26
C THR A 85 -4.17 17.10 17.84
N PRO A 86 -3.73 18.04 18.70
CA PRO A 86 -2.43 17.95 19.35
C PRO A 86 -2.22 16.65 20.16
N GLU A 87 -3.32 16.04 20.60
CA GLU A 87 -3.34 14.80 21.39
C GLU A 87 -3.34 13.54 20.52
N THR A 88 -4.02 13.58 19.36
CA THR A 88 -4.19 12.40 18.49
C THR A 88 -3.16 12.29 17.38
N VAL A 89 -2.46 13.39 17.04
CA VAL A 89 -1.56 13.45 15.89
C VAL A 89 -0.45 12.39 15.93
N ASP A 90 0.15 12.12 17.09
CA ASP A 90 1.21 11.11 17.20
C ASP A 90 0.68 9.71 16.94
N TYR A 91 -0.51 9.41 17.47
CA TYR A 91 -1.16 8.12 17.28
C TYR A 91 -1.53 7.92 15.81
N ASN A 92 -2.15 8.92 15.18
CA ASN A 92 -2.50 8.88 13.76
C ASN A 92 -1.25 8.69 12.89
N ASN A 93 -0.18 9.42 13.17
CA ASN A 93 1.10 9.29 12.47
C ASN A 93 1.68 7.88 12.60
N SER A 94 1.60 7.27 13.78
CA SER A 94 2.08 5.89 13.99
C SER A 94 1.34 4.87 13.14
N ILE A 95 0.06 5.11 12.82
CA ILE A 95 -0.73 4.26 11.93
C ILE A 95 -0.37 4.54 10.47
N LEU A 96 -0.28 5.80 10.07
CA LEU A 96 0.09 6.19 8.70
C LEU A 96 1.46 5.60 8.30
N LEU A 97 2.41 5.59 9.24
CA LEU A 97 3.74 4.99 9.03
C LEU A 97 3.71 3.48 8.83
N LYS A 98 2.70 2.77 9.36
CA LYS A 98 2.51 1.33 9.10
C LYS A 98 1.92 1.06 7.70
N LEU A 99 1.29 2.07 7.09
CA LEU A 99 0.69 2.02 5.76
C LEU A 99 1.63 2.52 4.65
N ALA A 100 2.85 2.95 5.00
CA ALA A 100 3.82 3.54 4.09
C ALA A 100 4.68 2.49 3.38
N GLU A 101 5.06 2.75 2.12
CA GLU A 101 6.04 1.92 1.41
C GLU A 101 7.39 1.98 2.16
N PRO A 102 8.13 0.86 2.30
CA PRO A 102 9.43 0.87 2.98
C PRO A 102 10.42 1.90 2.43
N GLU A 103 10.38 2.14 1.11
CA GLU A 103 11.23 3.14 0.44
C GLU A 103 10.86 4.58 0.80
N GLN A 104 9.57 4.87 1.01
CA GLN A 104 9.06 6.21 1.30
C GLN A 104 8.96 6.50 2.80
N TYR A 105 9.11 5.49 3.65
CA TYR A 105 8.99 5.58 5.09
C TYR A 105 9.82 6.74 5.71
N PRO A 106 11.13 6.91 5.39
CA PRO A 106 11.94 7.94 6.05
C PRO A 106 11.48 9.37 5.70
N VAL A 107 11.09 9.57 4.44
CA VAL A 107 10.58 10.86 3.94
C VAL A 107 9.25 11.18 4.58
N LEU A 108 8.32 10.22 4.58
CA LEU A 108 7.00 10.39 5.18
C LEU A 108 7.11 10.65 6.69
N LYS A 109 7.97 9.90 7.40
CA LYS A 109 8.21 10.12 8.82
C LYS A 109 8.65 11.54 9.12
N THR A 110 9.62 12.05 8.35
CA THR A 110 10.14 13.41 8.54
C THR A 110 9.04 14.46 8.33
N GLN A 111 8.19 14.29 7.32
CA GLN A 111 7.08 15.19 7.04
C GLN A 111 6.01 15.15 8.14
N LEU A 112 5.62 13.95 8.58
CA LEU A 112 4.62 13.75 9.63
C LEU A 112 5.10 14.28 10.99
N ASP A 113 6.38 14.08 11.33
CA ASP A 113 6.96 14.61 12.56
C ASP A 113 7.00 16.14 12.55
N ALA A 114 7.40 16.75 11.43
CA ALA A 114 7.39 18.21 11.27
C ALA A 114 5.98 18.80 11.38
N ALA A 115 4.99 18.13 10.76
CA ALA A 115 3.59 18.52 10.87
C ALA A 115 3.06 18.39 12.31
N ALA A 116 3.41 17.31 13.02
CA ALA A 116 3.00 17.09 14.41
C ALA A 116 3.56 18.16 15.36
N ILE A 117 4.83 18.54 15.20
CA ILE A 117 5.45 19.62 15.98
C ILE A 117 4.67 20.92 15.78
N ARG A 118 4.33 21.25 14.52
CA ARG A 118 3.55 22.44 14.20
C ARG A 118 2.16 22.40 14.82
N ILE A 119 1.43 21.30 14.64
CA ILE A 119 0.08 21.09 15.19
C ILE A 119 0.08 21.28 16.71
N LYS A 120 1.05 20.72 17.42
CA LYS A 120 1.18 20.86 18.87
C LYS A 120 1.54 22.28 19.31
N ARG A 121 2.51 22.91 18.64
CA ARG A 121 2.96 24.26 18.97
C ARG A 121 1.87 25.30 18.75
N GLU A 122 1.16 25.20 17.63
CA GLU A 122 0.10 26.14 17.24
C GLU A 122 -1.27 25.74 17.80
N LYS A 123 -1.37 24.62 18.55
CA LYS A 123 -2.62 24.04 19.04
C LYS A 123 -3.68 23.91 17.94
N ILE A 124 -3.26 23.48 16.76
CA ILE A 124 -4.15 23.33 15.61
C ILE A 124 -5.00 22.08 15.83
N THR A 125 -6.29 22.20 15.58
CA THR A 125 -7.20 21.07 15.46
C THR A 125 -7.88 21.12 14.11
N THR A 126 -7.75 20.05 13.34
CA THR A 126 -8.42 19.90 12.05
C THR A 126 -9.49 18.83 12.14
N ILE A 127 -10.65 19.09 11.53
CA ILE A 127 -11.77 18.14 11.47
C ILE A 127 -12.22 18.03 10.02
N TRP A 128 -12.09 16.82 9.48
CA TRP A 128 -12.58 16.50 8.16
C TRP A 128 -13.99 15.91 8.22
N SER A 129 -14.91 16.49 7.45
CA SER A 129 -16.28 16.05 7.31
C SER A 129 -16.54 15.62 5.86
N PRO A 130 -16.40 14.33 5.52
CA PRO A 130 -16.67 13.84 4.18
C PRO A 130 -18.16 13.95 3.84
N GLN A 131 -18.48 14.32 2.60
CA GLN A 131 -19.85 14.48 2.09
C GLN A 131 -20.17 13.50 0.97
N SER A 132 -19.24 13.28 0.04
CA SER A 132 -19.41 12.29 -1.03
C SER A 132 -18.06 11.73 -1.48
N ALA A 133 -18.09 10.51 -2.02
CA ALA A 133 -16.96 9.83 -2.62
C ALA A 133 -17.31 9.41 -4.05
N GLN A 134 -16.42 9.67 -5.00
CA GLN A 134 -16.53 9.21 -6.38
C GLN A 134 -15.33 8.33 -6.72
N ILE A 135 -15.61 7.07 -7.06
CA ILE A 135 -14.59 6.03 -7.24
C ILE A 135 -14.32 5.86 -8.74
N SER A 136 -13.06 6.02 -9.15
CA SER A 136 -12.58 5.67 -10.48
C SER A 136 -11.70 4.42 -10.38
N VAL A 137 -12.28 3.27 -10.76
CA VAL A 137 -11.62 1.96 -10.66
C VAL A 137 -10.49 1.85 -11.68
N ASP A 138 -10.69 2.35 -12.89
CA ASP A 138 -9.70 2.31 -13.97
C ASP A 138 -8.42 3.07 -13.61
N ALA A 139 -8.56 4.19 -12.90
CA ALA A 139 -7.44 5.00 -12.44
C ALA A 139 -6.92 4.61 -11.04
N LYS A 140 -7.61 3.70 -10.32
CA LYS A 140 -7.35 3.38 -8.89
C LYS A 140 -7.35 4.64 -8.00
N ARG A 141 -8.30 5.55 -8.26
CA ARG A 141 -8.43 6.83 -7.56
C ARG A 141 -9.78 6.94 -6.89
N VAL A 142 -9.80 7.57 -5.72
CA VAL A 142 -11.04 7.98 -5.06
C VAL A 142 -11.01 9.48 -4.84
N ILE A 143 -12.04 10.16 -5.35
CA ILE A 143 -12.25 11.59 -5.21
C ILE A 143 -13.20 11.81 -4.03
N TRP A 144 -12.71 12.42 -2.97
CA TRP A 144 -13.49 12.77 -1.79
C TRP A 144 -13.85 14.25 -1.82
N LYS A 145 -15.13 14.55 -1.66
CA LYS A 145 -15.63 15.90 -1.42
C LYS A 145 -16.09 16.02 0.00
N GLY A 146 -15.74 17.11 0.65
CA GLY A 146 -16.12 17.36 2.04
C GLY A 146 -15.74 18.75 2.50
N THR A 147 -15.95 18.99 3.79
CA THR A 147 -15.60 20.25 4.43
C THR A 147 -14.48 20.01 5.43
N LEU A 148 -13.43 20.82 5.36
CA LEU A 148 -12.37 20.85 6.36
C LEU A 148 -12.59 22.05 7.28
N LYS A 149 -12.67 21.78 8.58
CA LYS A 149 -12.69 22.80 9.62
C LYS A 149 -11.34 22.85 10.30
N THR A 150 -10.81 24.04 10.48
CA THR A 150 -9.53 24.26 11.16
C THR A 150 -9.74 25.20 12.34
N TYR A 151 -9.34 24.73 13.51
CA TYR A 151 -9.34 25.45 14.77
C TYR A 151 -7.90 25.72 15.19
N ILE A 152 -7.66 26.87 15.79
CA ILE A 152 -6.38 27.20 16.43
C ILE A 152 -6.72 27.50 17.89
N ALA A 153 -6.19 26.69 18.80
CA ALA A 153 -6.69 26.57 20.17
C ALA A 153 -8.21 26.30 20.14
N ASP A 154 -9.02 27.27 20.59
CA ASP A 154 -10.47 27.12 20.69
C ASP A 154 -11.25 27.93 19.64
N GLN A 155 -10.54 28.66 18.77
CA GLN A 155 -11.17 29.53 17.77
C GLN A 155 -11.26 28.83 16.42
N LEU A 156 -12.46 28.81 15.82
CA LEU A 156 -12.66 28.39 14.43
C LEU A 156 -12.06 29.44 13.50
N VAL A 157 -11.02 29.06 12.76
CA VAL A 157 -10.29 29.97 11.86
C VAL A 157 -10.71 29.76 10.41
N SER A 158 -11.12 28.55 10.05
CA SER A 158 -11.50 28.23 8.67
C SER A 158 -12.55 27.13 8.61
N THR A 159 -13.47 27.26 7.65
CA THR A 159 -14.40 26.21 7.22
C THR A 159 -14.50 26.30 5.70
N LEU A 160 -13.81 25.40 5.01
CA LEU A 160 -13.70 25.45 3.57
C LEU A 160 -14.08 24.11 2.94
N PRO A 161 -14.85 24.10 1.85
CA PRO A 161 -15.06 22.89 1.06
C PRO A 161 -13.74 22.53 0.36
N HIS A 162 -13.30 21.28 0.48
CA HIS A 162 -12.11 20.78 -0.19
C HIS A 162 -12.46 19.52 -0.99
N THR A 163 -11.75 19.32 -2.11
CA THR A 163 -11.81 18.09 -2.89
C THR A 163 -10.44 17.43 -2.86
N TYR A 164 -10.37 16.23 -2.27
CA TYR A 164 -9.14 15.46 -2.16
C TYR A 164 -9.15 14.29 -3.13
N VAL A 165 -8.03 14.06 -3.81
CA VAL A 165 -7.83 12.87 -4.62
C VAL A 165 -6.83 11.98 -3.90
N VAL A 166 -7.27 10.76 -3.58
CA VAL A 166 -6.43 9.74 -2.95
C VAL A 166 -6.07 8.70 -4.00
N GLU A 167 -4.77 8.56 -4.27
CA GLU A 167 -4.23 7.51 -5.12
C GLU A 167 -3.64 6.39 -4.23
N LEU A 168 -4.23 5.20 -4.33
CA LEU A 168 -3.76 4.00 -3.64
C LEU A 168 -3.19 3.01 -4.66
N PRO A 169 -1.92 3.15 -5.07
CA PRO A 169 -1.28 2.12 -5.85
C PRO A 169 -1.09 0.86 -5.01
N ILE A 170 -1.36 -0.27 -5.65
CA ILE A 170 -1.31 -1.58 -5.03
C ILE A 170 -0.03 -2.21 -5.51
N SER A 171 0.89 -2.48 -4.59
CA SER A 171 2.10 -3.22 -4.90
C SER A 171 1.79 -4.71 -5.01
N PHE A 172 2.63 -5.42 -5.76
CA PHE A 172 2.52 -6.86 -6.07
C PHE A 172 2.42 -7.80 -4.85
N SER A 173 2.63 -7.29 -3.63
CA SER A 173 2.52 -8.02 -2.36
C SER A 173 1.10 -8.02 -1.75
N GLY A 174 0.09 -7.54 -2.47
CA GLY A 174 -1.28 -7.39 -1.94
C GLY A 174 -1.40 -6.25 -0.92
N ARG A 175 -0.31 -5.55 -0.59
CA ARG A 175 -0.26 -4.40 0.31
C ARG A 175 -0.60 -3.12 -0.45
N THR A 176 -1.57 -2.38 0.05
CA THR A 176 -1.90 -1.05 -0.47
C THR A 176 -1.10 -0.01 0.28
N TYR A 177 -0.34 0.77 -0.46
CA TYR A 177 0.39 1.88 0.11
C TYR A 177 -0.17 3.20 -0.42
N VAL A 178 -0.27 4.19 0.44
CA VAL A 178 -0.75 5.52 0.06
C VAL A 178 0.42 6.24 -0.60
N ARG A 179 0.38 6.40 -1.92
CA ARG A 179 1.48 7.06 -2.67
C ARG A 179 1.31 8.58 -2.73
N LYS A 180 0.06 9.06 -2.79
CA LYS A 180 -0.22 10.51 -2.89
C LYS A 180 -1.62 10.84 -2.39
N ALA A 181 -1.70 11.83 -1.51
CA ALA A 181 -2.91 12.57 -1.19
C ALA A 181 -2.65 14.03 -1.57
N GLU A 182 -3.12 14.44 -2.73
CA GLU A 182 -2.99 15.83 -3.21
C GLU A 182 -4.36 16.51 -3.22
N GLU A 183 -4.38 17.76 -2.75
CA GLU A 183 -5.54 18.63 -2.82
C GLU A 183 -5.69 19.11 -4.27
N VAL A 184 -6.82 18.80 -4.90
CA VAL A 184 -7.15 19.36 -6.21
C VAL A 184 -7.82 20.71 -5.95
N LEU A 185 -7.01 21.76 -5.97
CA LEU A 185 -7.49 23.13 -6.04
C LEU A 185 -8.30 23.29 -7.33
N ASP A 186 -9.58 23.60 -7.17
CA ASP A 186 -10.46 23.94 -8.28
C ASP A 186 -9.91 25.23 -8.93
N SER A 187 -9.28 25.09 -10.10
CA SER A 187 -8.62 26.17 -10.83
C SER A 187 -9.57 27.31 -11.24
N THR A 188 -10.88 27.12 -11.03
CA THR A 188 -11.92 28.10 -11.34
C THR A 188 -11.85 29.37 -10.49
N ARG A 189 -11.19 29.36 -9.32
CA ARG A 189 -11.05 30.56 -8.46
C ARG A 189 -9.77 31.38 -8.65
N ALA A 190 -8.74 30.85 -9.30
CA ALA A 190 -7.51 31.61 -9.56
C ALA A 190 -7.72 32.77 -10.56
N ALA A 191 -8.80 32.71 -11.36
CA ALA A 191 -9.18 33.78 -12.29
C ALA A 191 -10.10 34.85 -11.69
N ALA A 192 -10.76 34.58 -10.55
CA ALA A 192 -11.75 35.48 -9.95
C ALA A 192 -11.16 36.48 -8.95
N GLY A 193 -9.88 36.35 -8.59
CA GLY A 193 -9.19 37.18 -7.60
C GLY A 193 -8.24 38.24 -8.16
N ARG A 194 -8.23 38.50 -9.47
CA ARG A 194 -7.36 39.50 -10.12
C ARG A 194 -8.10 40.65 -10.79
N SER A 195 -9.35 40.90 -10.39
CA SER A 195 -10.13 42.04 -10.87
C SER A 195 -10.93 42.68 -9.73
N GLN A 196 -10.23 43.20 -8.72
CA GLN A 196 -10.63 44.36 -7.93
C GLN A 196 -9.39 45.15 -7.55
#